data_AF-F9DT75-F1
#
_entry.id   AF-F9DT75-F1
#
_cell.length_a   1.000
_cell.length_b   1.000
_cell.length_c   1.000
_cell.angle_alpha   90.00
_cell.angle_beta   90.00
_cell.angle_gamma   90.00
#
_symmetry.space_group_name_H-M   'P 1'
#
loop_
_entity.id
_entity.type
_entity.pdbx_description
1 polymer ?
#
loop_
_entity_poly.entity_id
_entity_poly.type
_entity_poly.pdbx_seq_one_letter_code
_entity_poly.pdbx_strand_id
1 'polypeptide(L)' 'MTSAKQLVRHIVVQRQGLRELEEKLYKLQAECIHEYIETSTHRECEKCQKVESIHY' A
#
# COMPACT_ATOMS: atom_id res chain seq x y z
N MET A 1 -28.38 14.99 10.74
CA MET A 1 -28.10 13.57 11.05
C MET A 1 -27.55 12.92 9.79
N THR A 2 -26.23 12.64 9.72
CA THR A 2 -25.65 11.91 8.59
C THR A 2 -26.22 10.50 8.58
N SER A 3 -27.03 10.19 7.57
CA SER A 3 -27.71 8.91 7.46
C SER A 3 -26.66 7.81 7.34
N ALA A 4 -26.85 6.67 8.02
CA ALA A 4 -25.98 5.50 7.87
C ALA A 4 -25.73 5.13 6.38
N LYS A 5 -26.71 5.41 5.50
CA LYS A 5 -26.57 5.24 4.04
C LYS A 5 -25.48 6.13 3.42
N GLN A 6 -25.30 7.35 3.90
CA GLN A 6 -24.25 8.26 3.43
C GLN A 6 -22.87 7.76 3.87
N LEU A 7 -22.73 7.29 5.11
CA LEU A 7 -21.49 6.69 5.60
C LEU A 7 -21.10 5.45 4.81
N VAL A 8 -22.05 4.55 4.52
CA VAL A 8 -21.80 3.37 3.68
C VAL A 8 -21.30 3.77 2.29
N ARG A 9 -21.89 4.79 1.66
CA ARG A 9 -21.42 5.30 0.36
C ARG A 9 -20.00 5.85 0.44
N HIS A 10 -19.68 6.61 1.49
CA HIS A 10 -18.32 7.15 1.68
C HIS A 10 -17.29 6.03 1.85
N ILE A 11 -17.63 5.00 2.63
CA ILE A 11 -16.76 3.82 2.80
C ILE A 11 -16.51 3.13 1.45
N VAL A 12 -17.54 2.96 0.62
CA VAL A 12 -17.39 2.33 -0.71
C VAL A 12 -16.45 3.14 -1.60
N VAL A 13 -16.64 4.46 -1.66
CA VAL A 13 -15.78 5.35 -2.47
C VAL A 13 -14.33 5.32 -1.96
N GLN A 14 -14.13 5.39 -0.64
CA GLN A 14 -12.79 5.34 -0.05
C GLN A 14 -12.09 4.00 -0.30
N ARG A 15 -12.81 2.88 -0.20
CA ARG A 15 -12.27 1.55 -0.52
C ARG A 15 -11.86 1.43 -1.98
N GLN A 16 -12.65 1.99 -2.89
CA GLN A 16 -12.30 2.02 -4.31
C GLN A 16 -11.03 2.86 -4.54
N GLY A 17 -10.95 4.04 -3.94
CA GLY A 17 -9.77 4.89 -4.02
C GLY A 17 -8.52 4.22 -3.43
N LEU A 18 -8.65 3.52 -2.29
CA LEU A 18 -7.55 2.74 -1.71
C LEU A 18 -7.05 1.67 -2.67
N ARG A 19 -7.96 0.91 -3.29
CA ARG A 19 -7.58 -0.13 -4.26
C ARG A 19 -6.82 0.45 -5.46
N GLU A 20 -7.26 1.60 -5.98
CA GLU A 20 -6.57 2.26 -7.10
C GLU A 20 -5.17 2.76 -6.71
N LEU A 21 -5.01 3.24 -5.48
CA LEU A 21 -3.70 3.65 -4.94
C LEU A 21 -2.79 2.44 -4.72
N GLU A 22 -3.32 1.34 -4.21
CA GLU A 22 -2.59 0.07 -4.06
C GLU A 22 -2.10 -0.45 -5.42
N GLU A 23 -2.95 -0.43 -6.46
CA GLU A 23 -2.56 -0.86 -7.80
C GLU A 23 -1.46 0.04 -8.40
N LYS A 24 -1.52 1.36 -8.16
CA LYS A 24 -0.45 2.29 -8.59
C LYS A 24 0.84 2.05 -7.84
N LEU A 25 0.76 1.86 -6.51
CA LEU A 25 1.92 1.56 -5.68
C LEU A 25 2.58 0.25 -6.14
N TYR A 26 1.79 -0.78 -6.42
CA TYR A 26 2.28 -2.06 -6.93
C TYR A 26 3.05 -1.89 -8.25
N LYS A 27 2.53 -1.11 -9.19
CA LYS A 27 3.23 -0.82 -10.46
C LYS A 27 4.54 -0.09 -10.22
N LEU A 28 4.54 0.95 -9.39
CA LEU A 28 5.75 1.69 -9.03
C LEU A 28 6.81 0.79 -8.38
N GLN A 29 6.39 -0.10 -7.50
CA GLN A 29 7.28 -1.07 -6.86
C GLN A 29 7.78 -2.12 -7.86
N ALA A 30 6.95 -2.59 -8.79
CA ALA A 30 7.36 -3.55 -9.82
C ALA A 30 8.40 -2.97 -10.79
N GLU A 31 8.31 -1.68 -11.10
CA GLU A 31 9.25 -0.96 -11.96
C GLU A 31 10.49 -0.44 -11.20
N CYS A 32 10.49 -0.54 -9.87
CA CYS A 32 11.59 -0.07 -9.05
C CYS A 32 12.80 -1.02 -9.13
N ILE A 33 13.98 -0.45 -9.37
CA ILE A 33 15.25 -1.14 -9.09
C ILE A 33 15.49 -1.04 -7.59
N HIS A 34 15.12 -2.08 -6.86
CA HIS A 34 15.10 -2.08 -5.40
C HIS A 34 16.49 -1.90 -4.81
N GLU A 35 16.56 -1.06 -3.78
CA GLU A 35 17.75 -0.84 -2.97
C GLU A 35 17.31 -0.95 -1.53
N TYR A 36 17.60 -2.10 -0.95
CA TYR A 36 17.07 -2.52 0.33
C TYR A 36 18.01 -2.15 1.46
N ILE A 37 17.45 -1.55 2.52
CA ILE A 37 18.06 -1.52 3.84
C ILE A 37 17.49 -2.68 4.64
N GLU A 38 18.38 -3.49 5.18
CA GLU A 38 18.02 -4.61 6.04
C GLU A 38 17.84 -4.17 7.50
N THR A 39 16.76 -4.62 8.11
CA THR A 39 16.58 -4.63 9.57
C THR A 39 16.67 -6.06 10.07
N SER A 40 16.47 -6.27 11.38
CA SER A 40 16.52 -7.61 11.97
C SER A 40 15.42 -8.57 11.48
N THR A 41 14.30 -8.07 10.97
CA THR A 41 13.11 -8.89 10.65
C THR A 41 12.62 -8.75 9.21
N HIS A 42 12.97 -7.64 8.56
CA HIS A 42 12.53 -7.32 7.21
C HIS A 42 13.57 -6.43 6.53
N ARG A 43 13.48 -6.32 5.21
CA ARG A 43 14.18 -5.33 4.43
C ARG A 43 13.19 -4.37 3.80
N GLU A 44 13.55 -3.09 3.74
CA GLU A 44 12.72 -2.05 3.15
C GLU A 44 13.48 -1.34 2.03
N CYS A 45 12.84 -1.14 0.89
CA CYS A 45 13.43 -0.39 -0.21
C CYS A 45 13.40 1.10 0.08
N GLU A 46 14.54 1.79 0.07
CA GLU A 46 14.61 3.23 0.38
C GLU A 46 13.81 4.11 -0.60
N LYS A 47 13.62 3.62 -1.82
CA LYS A 47 13.01 4.38 -2.92
C LYS A 47 11.49 4.20 -3.00
N CYS A 48 11.02 2.97 -2.89
CA CYS A 48 9.60 2.62 -3.09
C CYS A 48 8.93 2.08 -1.82
N GLN A 49 9.65 2.04 -0.70
CA GLN A 49 9.18 1.58 0.61
C GLN A 49 8.57 0.18 0.58
N LYS A 50 8.98 -0.64 -0.40
CA LYS A 50 8.56 -2.04 -0.45
C LYS A 50 9.24 -2.78 0.70
N VAL A 51 8.42 -3.42 1.53
CA VAL A 51 8.88 -4.24 2.66
C VAL A 51 8.84 -5.72 2.26
N GLU A 52 9.92 -6.43 2.52
CA GLU A 52 10.01 -7.87 2.36
C GLU A 52 10.49 -8.50 3.68
N SER A 53 9.74 -9.45 4.21
CA SER A 53 10.16 -10.21 5.40
C SER A 53 11.40 -11.04 5.09
N ILE A 54 12.37 -11.05 6.02
CA ILE A 54 13.61 -11.84 5.87
C ILE A 54 13.41 -13.29 6.37
N HIS A 55 12.42 -13.52 7.21
CA HIS A 55 12.10 -14.85 7.74
C HIS A 55 11.09 -15.59 6.84
N TYR A 56 11.48 -16.79 6.38
CA TYR A 56 10.64 -17.77 5.70
C TYR A 56 9.80 -18.58 6.69
#